data_AF-A0A9X9A2S3-F1
#
_entry.id   AF-A0A9X9A2S3-F1
#
_cell.length_a   1.000
_cell.length_b   1.000
_cell.length_c   1.000
_cell.angle_alpha   90.00
_cell.angle_beta   90.00
_cell.angle_gamma   90.00
#
_symmetry.space_group_name_H-M   'P 1'
#
loop_
_entity.id
_entity.type
_entity.pdbx_description
1 polymer ?
#
loop_
_entity_poly.entity_id
_entity_poly.type
_entity_poly.pdbx_seq_one_letter_code
_entity_poly.pdbx_strand_id
1 'polypeptide(L)'
;GNKKVTEVSLEVMYGDSIVYQGVADVTRSIVTLNHDAKKLHATFTDGEIHYRFVNEQYIGLTVYDQNGTEKKHVTAEGQETSKNFAEQVNGMMFEYGDVVKVYHAESDRLSWYKTGELIGKGDAKKFKEISFKITQNGLEQVQ
;
A
#
# COMPACT_ATOMS: atom_id res chain seq x y z
N GLY A 1 -14.13 -3.77 -38.98
CA GLY A 1 -13.71 -4.99 -38.26
C GLY A 1 -14.29 -4.93 -36.86
N ASN A 2 -15.16 -5.87 -36.50
CA ASN A 2 -15.83 -5.87 -35.21
C ASN A 2 -14.90 -6.47 -34.15
N LYS A 3 -14.27 -5.62 -33.32
CA LYS A 3 -13.62 -6.09 -32.10
C LYS A 3 -14.72 -6.45 -31.10
N LYS A 4 -14.84 -7.75 -30.81
CA LYS A 4 -15.63 -8.25 -29.71
C LYS A 4 -14.89 -7.90 -28.42
N VAL A 5 -15.40 -6.92 -27.68
CA VAL A 5 -14.93 -6.61 -26.33
C VAL A 5 -15.66 -7.57 -25.39
N THR A 6 -14.91 -8.49 -24.79
CA THR A 6 -15.42 -9.30 -23.70
C THR A 6 -15.19 -8.50 -22.43
N GLU A 7 -16.24 -7.92 -21.86
CA GLU A 7 -16.17 -7.37 -20.50
C GLU A 7 -15.97 -8.54 -19.54
N VAL A 8 -14.74 -8.69 -19.06
CA VAL A 8 -14.45 -9.56 -17.92
C VAL A 8 -14.94 -8.80 -16.70
N SER A 9 -15.93 -9.35 -16.00
CA SER A 9 -16.33 -8.90 -14.68
C SER A 9 -15.13 -9.09 -13.74
N LEU A 10 -14.34 -8.04 -13.56
CA LEU A 10 -13.30 -7.96 -12.53
C LEU A 10 -14.02 -7.86 -11.19
N GLU A 11 -14.22 -9.00 -10.53
CA GLU A 11 -14.30 -8.97 -9.07
C GLU A 11 -12.98 -8.35 -8.60
N VAL A 12 -13.03 -7.11 -8.12
CA VAL A 12 -11.89 -6.44 -7.48
C VAL A 12 -11.71 -7.10 -6.12
N MET A 13 -11.27 -8.36 -6.13
CA MET A 13 -10.65 -8.94 -4.96
C MET A 13 -9.35 -8.17 -4.73
N TYR A 14 -9.11 -7.75 -3.49
CA TYR A 14 -7.80 -7.25 -3.12
C TYR A 14 -6.74 -8.29 -3.53
N GLY A 15 -5.60 -7.85 -4.06
CA GLY A 15 -4.50 -8.78 -4.34
C GLY A 15 -3.72 -9.06 -3.06
N ASP A 16 -2.42 -9.29 -3.20
CA ASP A 16 -1.49 -9.10 -2.10
C ASP A 16 -1.32 -7.60 -1.89
N SER A 17 -2.01 -7.05 -0.90
CA SER A 17 -2.27 -5.61 -0.80
C SER A 17 -2.12 -5.07 0.61
N ILE A 18 -1.77 -3.79 0.71
CA ILE A 18 -1.80 -2.96 1.92
C ILE A 18 -2.83 -1.85 1.71
N VAL A 19 -3.75 -1.72 2.65
CA VAL A 19 -4.82 -0.72 2.62
C VAL A 19 -4.56 0.33 3.68
N TYR A 20 -4.50 1.58 3.24
CA TYR A 20 -4.32 2.77 4.07
C TYR A 20 -5.67 3.48 4.24
N GLN A 21 -6.18 3.55 5.46
CA GLN A 21 -7.41 4.28 5.77
C GLN A 21 -7.13 5.61 6.47
N GLY A 22 -7.81 6.65 6.00
CA GLY A 22 -7.75 8.00 6.53
C GLY A 22 -8.78 8.24 7.63
N VAL A 23 -9.23 9.49 7.73
CA VAL A 23 -10.33 9.87 8.63
C VAL A 23 -11.59 9.05 8.38
N ALA A 24 -12.29 8.69 9.46
CA ALA A 24 -13.52 7.89 9.44
C ALA A 24 -13.37 6.53 8.71
N ASP A 25 -12.18 5.94 8.80
CA ASP A 25 -11.83 4.64 8.18
C ASP A 25 -12.03 4.60 6.66
N VAL A 26 -12.08 5.76 6.00
CA VAL A 26 -12.20 5.87 4.55
C VAL A 26 -10.89 5.41 3.91
N THR A 27 -10.94 4.43 3.02
CA THR A 27 -9.77 4.01 2.24
C THR A 27 -9.24 5.19 1.42
N ARG A 28 -7.96 5.51 1.61
CA ARG A 28 -7.27 6.58 0.89
C ARG A 28 -6.33 6.04 -0.17
N SER A 29 -5.67 4.93 0.09
CA SER A 29 -4.81 4.28 -0.90
C SER A 29 -4.76 2.79 -0.65
N ILE A 30 -4.62 2.02 -1.72
CA ILE A 30 -4.36 0.59 -1.69
C ILE A 30 -3.09 0.36 -2.50
N VAL A 31 -2.05 -0.18 -1.88
CA VAL A 31 -0.83 -0.62 -2.57
C VAL A 31 -0.95 -2.13 -2.81
N THR A 32 -0.77 -2.58 -4.05
CA THR A 32 -0.92 -3.98 -4.46
C THR A 32 0.31 -4.47 -5.20
N LEU A 33 0.74 -5.69 -4.90
CA LEU A 33 1.78 -6.39 -5.64
C LEU A 33 1.21 -6.91 -6.97
N ASN A 34 1.75 -6.45 -8.09
CA ASN A 34 1.55 -7.12 -9.37
C ASN A 34 2.70 -8.11 -9.59
N HIS A 35 2.44 -9.40 -9.34
CA HIS A 35 3.43 -10.47 -9.43
C HIS A 35 3.94 -10.71 -10.86
N ASP A 36 3.06 -10.60 -11.85
CA ASP A 36 3.42 -10.80 -13.27
C ASP A 36 4.35 -9.71 -13.79
N ALA A 37 4.01 -8.45 -13.48
CA ALA A 37 4.81 -7.29 -13.89
C ALA A 37 5.99 -7.00 -12.95
N LYS A 38 6.03 -7.64 -11.77
CA LYS A 38 6.94 -7.34 -10.66
C LYS A 38 6.97 -5.85 -10.30
N LYS A 39 5.78 -5.25 -10.21
CA LYS A 39 5.61 -3.82 -9.93
C LYS A 39 4.57 -3.58 -8.85
N LEU A 40 4.76 -2.51 -8.09
CA LEU A 40 3.73 -1.98 -7.21
C LEU A 40 2.71 -1.20 -8.03
N HIS A 41 1.44 -1.37 -7.66
CA HIS A 41 0.34 -0.51 -8.08
C HIS A 41 -0.26 0.16 -6.85
N ALA A 42 -0.64 1.44 -6.97
CA ALA A 42 -1.27 2.19 -5.91
C ALA A 42 -2.49 2.96 -6.43
N THR A 43 -3.58 2.93 -5.64
CA THR A 43 -4.77 3.75 -5.89
C THR A 43 -4.74 5.02 -5.05
N PHE A 44 -5.54 6.03 -5.43
CA PHE A 44 -5.73 7.24 -4.64
C PHE A 44 -7.19 7.68 -4.61
N THR A 45 -7.51 8.61 -3.72
CA THR A 45 -8.80 9.31 -3.65
C THR A 45 -8.56 10.82 -3.60
N ASP A 46 -9.51 11.63 -4.08
CA ASP A 46 -9.38 13.09 -4.11
C ASP A 46 -9.62 13.79 -2.76
N GLY A 47 -9.98 13.04 -1.71
CA GLY A 47 -10.15 13.60 -0.36
C GLY A 47 -8.85 13.67 0.43
N GLU A 48 -8.74 14.65 1.31
CA GLU A 48 -7.67 14.71 2.31
C GLU A 48 -7.60 13.41 3.10
N ILE A 49 -6.39 12.94 3.37
CA ILE A 49 -6.18 11.71 4.09
C ILE A 49 -6.78 11.83 5.51
N HIS A 50 -6.40 12.88 6.25
CA HIS A 50 -6.91 13.19 7.57
C HIS A 50 -6.72 14.67 7.96
N TYR A 51 -7.81 15.44 7.98
CA TYR A 51 -7.81 16.91 8.19
C TYR A 51 -7.15 17.41 9.50
N ARG A 52 -7.10 16.59 10.56
CA ARG A 52 -6.48 16.96 11.86
C ARG A 52 -4.95 16.87 11.90
N PHE A 53 -4.31 16.21 10.93
CA PHE A 53 -2.86 16.02 10.90
C PHE A 53 -2.24 17.06 9.95
N VAL A 54 -1.99 18.25 10.49
CA VAL A 54 -1.54 19.44 9.75
C VAL A 54 -0.01 19.43 9.68
N ASN A 55 0.55 19.41 8.47
CA ASN A 55 2.01 19.31 8.26
C ASN A 55 2.64 18.07 8.93
N GLU A 56 1.86 17.00 9.06
CA GLU A 56 2.29 15.75 9.69
C GLU A 56 2.14 14.60 8.70
N GLN A 57 3.20 13.81 8.54
CA GLN A 57 3.15 12.56 7.79
C GLN A 57 2.07 11.64 8.37
N TYR A 58 1.16 11.18 7.52
CA TYR A 58 0.07 10.29 7.94
C TYR A 58 0.23 8.88 7.37
N ILE A 59 0.66 8.74 6.11
CA ILE A 59 1.00 7.45 5.50
C ILE A 59 2.41 7.46 4.92
N GLY A 60 3.01 6.28 4.81
CA GLY A 60 4.29 6.12 4.16
C GLY A 60 4.60 4.70 3.72
N LEU A 61 5.53 4.60 2.78
CA LEU A 61 6.05 3.36 2.23
C LEU A 61 7.53 3.56 1.88
N THR A 62 8.37 2.69 2.42
CA THR A 62 9.78 2.57 2.04
C THR A 62 10.03 1.17 1.50
N VAL A 63 10.71 1.04 0.37
CA VAL A 63 11.15 -0.26 -0.15
C VAL A 63 12.66 -0.37 0.00
N TYR A 64 13.10 -1.48 0.57
CA TYR A 64 14.50 -1.87 0.68
C TYR A 64 14.77 -3.06 -0.25
N ASP A 65 15.96 -3.09 -0.85
CA ASP A 65 16.44 -4.28 -1.53
C ASP A 65 16.80 -5.39 -0.52
N GLN A 66 17.16 -6.57 -1.05
CA GLN A 66 17.54 -7.74 -0.25
C GLN A 66 18.75 -7.50 0.69
N ASN A 67 19.57 -6.48 0.41
CA ASN A 67 20.72 -6.11 1.23
C ASN A 67 20.38 -5.04 2.28
N GLY A 68 19.12 -4.59 2.33
CA GLY A 68 18.68 -3.51 3.21
C GLY A 68 18.96 -2.11 2.67
N THR A 69 19.33 -1.96 1.40
CA THR A 69 19.53 -0.65 0.78
C THR A 69 18.20 -0.05 0.38
N GLU A 70 17.94 1.20 0.76
CA GLU A 70 16.72 1.89 0.39
C GLU A 70 16.65 2.12 -1.13
N LYS A 71 15.57 1.64 -1.74
CA LYS A 71 15.24 1.85 -3.17
C LYS A 71 14.38 3.09 -3.36
N LYS A 72 13.43 3.31 -2.46
CA LYS A 72 12.47 4.41 -2.53
C LYS A 72 11.84 4.64 -1.16
N HIS A 73 11.63 5.89 -0.82
CA HIS A 73 10.80 6.34 0.28
C HIS A 73 9.73 7.30 -0.26
N VAL A 74 8.47 7.05 0.10
CA VAL A 74 7.32 7.87 -0.29
C VAL A 74 6.44 8.09 0.93
N THR A 75 5.99 9.32 1.12
CA THR A 75 5.13 9.73 2.24
C THR A 75 4.00 10.60 1.72
N ALA A 76 2.96 10.72 2.54
CA ALA A 76 1.92 11.71 2.37
C ALA A 76 1.48 12.27 3.73
N GLU A 77 1.29 13.58 3.78
CA GLU A 77 0.78 14.28 4.96
C GLU A 77 -0.73 14.08 5.14
N GLY A 78 -1.24 14.38 6.34
CA GLY A 78 -2.67 14.24 6.63
C GLY A 78 -3.55 15.14 5.75
N GLN A 79 -3.16 16.38 5.50
CA GLN A 79 -3.97 17.35 4.77
C GLN A 79 -3.82 17.30 3.24
N GLU A 80 -3.01 16.38 2.70
CA GLU A 80 -2.98 16.14 1.27
C GLU A 80 -3.91 14.99 0.86
N THR A 81 -4.17 14.90 -0.45
CA THR A 81 -4.74 13.69 -1.05
C THR A 81 -3.66 12.63 -1.19
N SER A 82 -4.05 11.35 -1.25
CA SER A 82 -3.13 10.24 -1.49
C SER A 82 -2.59 10.17 -2.94
N LYS A 83 -2.91 11.15 -3.80
CA LYS A 83 -2.55 11.14 -5.22
C LYS A 83 -1.05 11.13 -5.46
N ASN A 84 -0.30 12.06 -4.85
CA ASN A 84 1.15 12.14 -5.04
C ASN A 84 1.86 10.88 -4.52
N PHE A 85 1.41 10.36 -3.37
CA PHE A 85 1.86 9.07 -2.86
C PHE A 85 1.66 7.95 -3.87
N ALA A 86 0.44 7.80 -4.39
CA ALA A 86 0.11 6.73 -5.34
C ALA A 86 0.86 6.86 -6.67
N GLU A 87 1.00 8.08 -7.21
CA GLU A 87 1.74 8.35 -8.44
C GLU A 87 3.22 7.96 -8.31
N GLN A 88 3.84 8.19 -7.16
CA GLN A 88 5.24 7.82 -6.92
C GLN A 88 5.45 6.32 -6.64
N VAL A 89 4.46 5.64 -6.05
CA VAL A 89 4.49 4.19 -5.82
C VAL A 89 4.18 3.42 -7.11
N ASN A 90 3.30 3.95 -7.96
CA ASN A 90 2.86 3.31 -9.18
C ASN A 90 4.02 2.99 -10.13
N GLY A 91 4.11 1.71 -10.52
CA GLY A 91 5.11 1.24 -11.47
C GLY A 91 6.48 0.97 -10.85
N MET A 92 6.65 1.19 -9.54
CA MET A 92 7.88 0.84 -8.84
C MET A 92 8.16 -0.66 -8.96
N MET A 93 9.34 -1.02 -9.44
CA MET A 93 9.75 -2.43 -9.57
C MET A 93 10.18 -3.02 -8.22
N PHE A 94 9.78 -4.26 -7.99
CA PHE A 94 10.23 -5.04 -6.84
C PHE A 94 10.86 -6.36 -7.28
N GLU A 95 11.69 -6.92 -6.41
CA GLU A 95 12.17 -8.29 -6.50
C GLU A 95 11.67 -9.10 -5.31
N TYR A 96 11.51 -10.41 -5.48
CA TYR A 96 11.23 -11.27 -4.33
C TYR A 96 12.44 -11.24 -3.38
N GLY A 97 12.18 -11.01 -2.10
CA GLY A 97 13.20 -10.75 -1.09
C GLY A 97 13.37 -9.28 -0.73
N ASP A 98 12.86 -8.34 -1.55
CA ASP A 98 12.74 -6.94 -1.15
C ASP A 98 11.84 -6.82 0.09
N VAL A 99 12.08 -5.78 0.90
CA VAL A 99 11.28 -5.48 2.10
C VAL A 99 10.53 -4.18 1.90
N VAL A 100 9.21 -4.20 2.08
CA VAL A 100 8.36 -3.01 2.15
C VAL A 100 8.12 -2.69 3.60
N LYS A 101 8.64 -1.55 4.05
CA LYS A 101 8.32 -0.95 5.34
C LYS A 101 7.17 0.04 5.15
N VAL A 102 6.10 -0.18 5.89
CA VAL A 102 4.87 0.61 5.83
C VAL A 102 4.78 1.47 7.06
N TYR A 103 4.42 2.75 6.89
CA TYR A 103 4.13 3.67 7.97
C TYR A 103 2.65 4.08 7.95
N HIS A 104 2.05 4.18 9.13
CA HIS A 104 0.74 4.79 9.31
C HIS A 104 0.65 5.48 10.67
N ALA A 105 0.26 6.76 10.71
CA ALA A 105 0.19 7.54 11.94
C ALA A 105 -0.83 6.98 12.95
N GLU A 106 -1.95 6.46 12.43
CA GLU A 106 -2.99 5.71 13.17
C GLU A 106 -2.99 4.24 12.70
N SER A 107 -2.03 3.42 13.14
CA SER A 107 -1.81 2.09 12.52
C SER A 107 -2.97 1.09 12.65
N ASP A 108 -3.92 1.32 13.55
CA ASP A 108 -5.19 0.59 13.60
C ASP A 108 -6.08 0.80 12.37
N ARG A 109 -5.75 1.79 11.53
CA ARG A 109 -6.35 2.04 10.20
C ARG A 109 -5.53 1.49 9.02
N LEU A 110 -4.54 0.65 9.33
CA LEU A 110 -3.79 -0.13 8.34
C LEU A 110 -4.30 -1.56 8.32
N SER A 111 -4.50 -2.13 7.13
CA SER A 111 -4.78 -3.57 6.97
C SER A 111 -4.04 -4.14 5.77
N TRP A 112 -3.81 -5.45 5.77
CA TRP A 112 -3.13 -6.13 4.68
C TRP A 112 -3.79 -7.46 4.34
N TYR A 113 -3.72 -7.77 3.06
CA TYR A 113 -4.44 -8.84 2.40
C TYR A 113 -3.47 -9.76 1.68
N LYS A 114 -3.83 -11.03 1.63
CA LYS A 114 -3.18 -12.02 0.78
C LYS A 114 -4.23 -12.65 -0.10
N THR A 115 -4.04 -12.57 -1.42
CA THR A 115 -4.99 -13.11 -2.42
C THR A 115 -6.46 -12.75 -2.11
N GLY A 116 -6.71 -11.54 -1.60
CA GLY A 116 -8.05 -11.04 -1.27
C GLY A 116 -8.56 -11.34 0.13
N GLU A 117 -7.85 -12.18 0.88
CA GLU A 117 -8.19 -12.51 2.26
C GLU A 117 -7.50 -11.53 3.22
N LEU A 118 -8.26 -10.97 4.16
CA LEU A 118 -7.72 -10.13 5.24
C LEU A 118 -6.89 -11.01 6.18
N ILE A 119 -5.57 -10.84 6.15
CA ILE A 119 -4.64 -11.63 6.99
C ILE A 119 -4.09 -10.83 8.17
N GLY A 120 -4.29 -9.51 8.19
CA GLY A 120 -3.98 -8.73 9.37
C GLY A 120 -4.44 -7.28 9.32
N LYS A 121 -4.49 -6.70 10.52
CA LYS A 121 -4.87 -5.31 10.79
C LYS A 121 -3.89 -4.77 11.84
N GLY A 122 -3.51 -3.50 11.70
CA GLY A 122 -2.59 -2.88 12.64
C GLY A 122 -3.22 -2.56 13.98
N ASP A 123 -2.40 -2.07 14.89
CA ASP A 123 -2.76 -1.77 16.28
C ASP A 123 -1.99 -0.53 16.73
N ALA A 124 -2.70 0.58 16.91
CA ALA A 124 -2.13 1.87 17.27
C ALA A 124 -1.35 1.85 18.60
N LYS A 125 -1.56 0.86 19.47
CA LYS A 125 -0.81 0.70 20.72
C LYS A 125 0.51 -0.04 20.54
N LYS A 126 0.71 -0.74 19.41
CA LYS A 126 1.87 -1.60 19.18
C LYS A 126 2.91 -0.97 18.29
N PHE A 127 2.50 -0.30 17.21
CA PHE A 127 3.43 0.22 16.22
C PHE A 127 2.85 1.37 15.42
N LYS A 128 3.72 2.16 14.78
CA LYS A 128 3.37 3.01 13.63
C LYS A 128 3.95 2.49 12.32
N GLU A 129 4.86 1.53 12.41
CA GLU A 129 5.55 0.94 11.27
C GLU A 129 5.52 -0.58 11.35
N ILE A 130 5.38 -1.21 10.19
CA ILE A 130 5.43 -2.67 10.03
C ILE A 130 6.12 -2.98 8.71
N SER A 131 6.89 -4.05 8.69
CA SER A 131 7.66 -4.44 7.50
C SER A 131 7.17 -5.77 6.95
N PHE A 132 7.19 -5.90 5.64
CA PHE A 132 6.83 -7.12 4.91
C PHE A 132 7.92 -7.45 3.90
N LYS A 133 8.38 -8.69 3.90
CA LYS A 133 9.18 -9.23 2.81
C LYS A 133 8.25 -9.61 1.67
N ILE A 134 8.56 -9.17 0.45
CA ILE A 134 7.82 -9.57 -0.75
C ILE A 134 8.27 -10.97 -1.16
N THR A 135 7.35 -11.93 -1.22
CA THR A 135 7.63 -13.30 -1.65
C THR A 135 6.69 -13.73 -2.77
N GLN A 136 6.96 -14.90 -3.36
CA GLN A 136 6.04 -15.52 -4.32
C GLN A 136 4.67 -15.80 -3.72
N ASN A 137 4.57 -15.86 -2.38
CA ASN A 137 3.34 -16.10 -1.63
C ASN A 137 2.71 -14.80 -1.10
N GLY A 138 3.17 -13.64 -1.58
CA GLY A 138 2.64 -12.33 -1.22
C GLY A 138 3.49 -11.59 -0.18
N LEU A 139 2.83 -10.81 0.68
CA LEU A 139 3.46 -10.03 1.74
C LEU A 139 3.61 -10.88 3.01
N GLU A 140 4.85 -11.18 3.39
CA GLU A 140 5.17 -11.89 4.63
C GLU A 140 5.71 -10.91 5.67
N GLN A 141 5.00 -10.74 6.79
CA GLN A 141 5.44 -9.85 7.86
C GLN A 141 6.81 -10.27 8.38
N VAL A 142 7.73 -9.31 8.54
CA VAL A 142 9.01 -9.49 9.23
C VAL A 142 8.90 -8.90 10.64
N GLN A 143 9.51 -9.59 11.62
CA GLN A 143 9.57 -9.16 13.02
C GLN A 143 10.73 -8.20 13.27
#